data_AF-A0A348MWG6-F1
#
_entry.id   AF-A0A348MWG6-F1
#
_cell.length_a   1.000
_cell.length_b   1.000
_cell.length_c   1.000
_cell.angle_alpha   90.00
_cell.angle_beta   90.00
_cell.angle_gamma   90.00
#
_symmetry.space_group_name_H-M   'P 1'
#
loop_
_entity.id
_entity.type
_entity.pdbx_description
1 polymer ?
#
loop_
_entity_poly.entity_id
_entity_poly.type
_entity_poly.pdbx_seq_one_letter_code
_entity_poly.pdbx_strand_id
1 'polypeptide(L)'
;MTPFRFFTLITVLGLMVTTVSLTLLFSINAYATLQLSNQPSSVQSAGAQDRPSEQPHPPQVILNNPIFPEISEQFLREVFSGKMRHWPDGKLIKVVVLKSDSPLHQAFIQLRLRMFPYQVQRLWNKRIYSGRADPPIVVKDINAMRAMVLNTPGAIGYLPYGEGKNKPGQKLEMKTYAGLSQRRNQLSAGQ
;
A
#
# COMPACT_ATOMS: atom_id res chain seq x y z
N MET A 1 33.90 -70.05 16.65
CA MET A 1 34.68 -68.85 16.26
C MET A 1 34.80 -68.82 14.74
N THR A 2 33.93 -68.07 14.09
CA THR A 2 33.97 -67.71 12.67
C THR A 2 33.17 -66.41 12.52
N PRO A 3 33.77 -65.28 12.10
CA PRO A 3 33.00 -64.09 11.75
C PRO A 3 32.90 -63.98 10.24
N PHE A 4 31.71 -64.08 9.67
CA PHE A 4 31.50 -63.75 8.27
C PHE A 4 30.12 -63.14 8.06
N ARG A 5 30.13 -61.99 7.37
CA ARG A 5 29.02 -61.36 6.61
C ARG A 5 28.16 -60.32 7.34
N PHE A 6 28.80 -59.19 7.66
CA PHE A 6 28.08 -57.90 7.83
C PHE A 6 28.27 -56.93 6.63
N PHE A 7 29.01 -57.32 5.59
CA PHE A 7 29.45 -56.37 4.56
C PHE A 7 28.53 -56.24 3.32
N THR A 8 27.39 -56.92 3.26
CA THR A 8 26.53 -56.94 2.05
C THR A 8 25.27 -56.08 2.16
N LEU A 9 25.10 -55.29 3.24
CA LEU A 9 23.88 -54.46 3.41
C LEU A 9 24.07 -52.97 3.06
N ILE A 10 25.30 -52.48 2.89
CA ILE A 10 25.56 -51.03 2.69
C ILE A 10 25.51 -50.61 1.20
N THR A 11 25.62 -51.55 0.25
CA THR A 11 25.66 -51.21 -1.18
C THR A 11 24.29 -50.99 -1.81
N VAL A 12 23.20 -51.49 -1.22
CA VAL A 12 21.86 -51.40 -1.83
C VAL A 12 21.17 -50.06 -1.53
N LEU A 13 21.54 -49.36 -0.45
CA LEU A 13 20.89 -48.11 -0.05
C LEU A 13 21.35 -46.87 -0.87
N GLY A 14 22.53 -46.92 -1.48
CA GLY A 14 23.06 -45.83 -2.31
C GLY A 14 22.46 -45.73 -3.71
N LEU A 15 21.76 -46.76 -4.19
CA LEU A 15 21.23 -46.84 -5.55
C LEU A 15 19.75 -46.40 -5.67
N MET A 16 19.08 -46.14 -4.54
CA MET A 16 17.68 -45.68 -4.50
C MET A 16 17.52 -44.17 -4.32
N VAL A 17 18.59 -43.43 -4.03
CA VAL A 17 18.53 -41.96 -3.83
C VAL A 17 18.85 -41.19 -5.13
N THR A 18 19.56 -41.81 -6.08
CA THR A 18 19.93 -41.18 -7.36
C THR A 18 18.82 -41.21 -8.42
N THR A 19 17.81 -42.06 -8.30
CA THR A 19 16.71 -42.14 -9.28
C THR A 19 15.58 -41.13 -9.02
N VAL A 20 15.40 -40.69 -7.77
CA VAL A 20 14.40 -39.66 -7.43
C VAL A 20 14.90 -38.26 -7.79
N SER A 21 16.21 -38.04 -7.88
CA SER A 21 16.78 -36.73 -8.23
C SER A 21 16.84 -36.44 -9.74
N LEU A 22 16.60 -37.41 -10.62
CA LEU A 22 16.70 -37.24 -12.07
C LEU A 22 15.33 -37.10 -12.78
N THR A 23 14.22 -37.26 -12.07
CA THR A 23 12.86 -37.19 -12.66
C THR A 23 12.14 -35.85 -12.47
N LEU A 24 12.74 -34.86 -11.80
CA LEU A 24 12.11 -33.56 -11.57
C LEU A 24 12.60 -32.40 -12.47
N LEU A 25 13.30 -32.69 -13.58
CA LEU A 25 13.77 -31.66 -14.53
C LEU A 25 13.10 -31.69 -15.92
N PHE A 26 12.02 -32.47 -16.11
CA PHE A 26 11.24 -32.48 -17.35
C PHE A 26 9.74 -32.28 -17.10
N SER A 27 9.34 -31.14 -16.53
CA SER A 27 7.91 -30.75 -16.46
C SER A 27 7.67 -29.25 -16.66
N ILE A 28 8.58 -28.56 -17.35
CA ILE A 28 8.32 -27.21 -17.87
C ILE A 28 8.63 -27.27 -19.35
N ASN A 29 7.67 -27.70 -20.18
CA ASN A 29 7.57 -27.47 -21.64
C ASN A 29 6.49 -28.40 -22.26
N ALA A 30 5.24 -28.37 -21.77
CA ALA A 30 4.17 -29.21 -22.37
C ALA A 30 2.73 -28.74 -22.10
N TYR A 31 2.48 -27.43 -22.00
CA TYR A 31 1.11 -26.87 -22.02
C TYR A 31 0.97 -25.74 -23.04
N ALA A 32 1.68 -25.83 -24.16
CA ALA A 32 1.65 -24.84 -25.23
C ALA A 32 1.37 -25.49 -26.59
N THR A 33 0.47 -26.46 -26.65
CA THR A 33 -0.11 -26.93 -27.91
C THR A 33 -1.51 -27.46 -27.63
N LEU A 34 -2.41 -27.31 -28.60
CA LEU A 34 -3.80 -27.80 -28.64
C LEU A 34 -4.87 -26.86 -28.06
N GLN A 35 -5.08 -25.74 -28.76
CA GLN A 35 -6.43 -25.35 -29.19
C GLN A 35 -6.35 -24.44 -30.43
N LEU A 36 -6.11 -25.07 -31.59
CA LEU A 36 -6.61 -24.57 -32.87
C LEU A 36 -7.56 -25.63 -33.42
N SER A 37 -8.87 -25.38 -33.34
CA SER A 37 -9.77 -25.74 -34.43
C SER A 37 -11.08 -24.97 -34.31
N ASN A 38 -11.47 -24.40 -35.46
CA ASN A 38 -12.78 -23.87 -35.82
C ASN A 38 -13.04 -22.38 -35.54
N GLN A 39 -12.65 -21.58 -36.54
CA GLN A 39 -13.38 -20.38 -36.97
C GLN A 39 -14.21 -20.77 -38.21
N PRO A 40 -15.36 -20.14 -38.48
CA PRO A 40 -15.30 -18.99 -39.38
C PRO A 40 -16.23 -17.81 -39.04
N SER A 41 -15.70 -16.64 -39.36
CA SER A 41 -16.36 -15.45 -39.92
C SER A 41 -17.17 -14.48 -39.05
N SER A 42 -16.62 -13.26 -39.03
CA SER A 42 -17.29 -11.95 -39.14
C SER A 42 -18.24 -11.50 -38.03
N VAL A 43 -17.68 -10.82 -37.01
CA VAL A 43 -18.08 -9.44 -36.70
C VAL A 43 -16.85 -8.65 -36.25
N GLN A 44 -16.42 -7.70 -37.07
CA GLN A 44 -15.44 -6.67 -36.71
C GLN A 44 -16.11 -5.58 -35.87
N SER A 45 -15.29 -4.91 -35.04
CA SER A 45 -15.47 -3.53 -34.57
C SER A 45 -16.39 -3.29 -33.37
N ALA A 46 -15.80 -3.20 -32.16
CA ALA A 46 -15.85 -2.00 -31.29
C ALA A 46 -15.44 -2.34 -29.84
N GLY A 47 -14.45 -1.63 -29.30
CA GLY A 47 -14.31 -1.44 -27.85
C GLY A 47 -13.26 -2.26 -27.10
N ALA A 48 -12.06 -2.43 -27.64
CA ALA A 48 -10.90 -2.88 -26.87
C ALA A 48 -9.88 -1.73 -26.74
N GLN A 49 -10.24 -0.69 -25.99
CA GLN A 49 -9.33 0.31 -25.42
C GLN A 49 -10.08 0.97 -24.24
N ASP A 50 -9.39 1.26 -23.13
CA ASP A 50 -9.86 1.91 -21.89
C ASP A 50 -10.45 1.03 -20.77
N ARG A 51 -9.68 0.03 -20.31
CA ARG A 51 -9.62 -0.24 -18.86
C ARG A 51 -8.24 0.17 -18.37
N PRO A 52 -8.10 1.28 -17.63
CA PRO A 52 -6.86 1.55 -16.91
C PRO A 52 -6.53 0.34 -16.06
N SER A 53 -5.29 -0.11 -16.08
CA SER A 53 -4.75 -1.08 -15.15
C SER A 53 -4.87 -0.54 -13.73
N GLU A 54 -6.02 -0.78 -13.09
CA GLU A 54 -6.30 -0.37 -11.71
C GLU A 54 -5.55 -1.30 -10.73
N GLN A 55 -4.23 -1.31 -10.85
CA GLN A 55 -3.39 -1.87 -9.80
C GLN A 55 -3.52 -0.97 -8.56
N PRO A 56 -3.79 -1.53 -7.37
CA PRO A 56 -3.89 -0.72 -6.15
C PRO A 56 -2.53 -0.11 -5.84
N HIS A 57 -2.40 1.19 -6.11
CA HIS A 57 -1.19 1.93 -5.78
C HIS A 57 -1.18 2.25 -4.28
N PRO A 58 -0.06 2.00 -3.57
CA PRO A 58 -0.01 2.23 -2.13
C PRO A 58 -0.14 3.74 -1.83
N PRO A 59 -0.97 4.15 -0.85
CA PRO A 59 -1.12 5.55 -0.49
C PRO A 59 0.22 6.21 -0.12
N GLN A 60 0.39 7.48 -0.48
CA GLN A 60 1.63 8.23 -0.29
C GLN A 60 1.63 8.91 1.09
N VAL A 61 2.77 8.90 1.78
CA VAL A 61 2.92 9.57 3.08
C VAL A 61 3.27 11.02 2.85
N ILE A 62 2.64 11.92 3.60
CA ILE A 62 2.97 13.33 3.65
C ILE A 62 3.47 13.70 5.05
N LEU A 63 4.44 14.60 5.10
CA LEU A 63 5.14 15.01 6.30
C LEU A 63 5.35 16.52 6.30
N ASN A 64 5.19 17.12 7.48
CA ASN A 64 5.59 18.50 7.75
C ASN A 64 6.82 18.50 8.66
N ASN A 65 7.89 17.88 8.14
CA ASN A 65 9.20 17.85 8.80
C ASN A 65 10.31 17.91 7.74
N PRO A 66 11.16 18.96 7.74
CA PRO A 66 12.14 19.17 6.67
C PRO A 66 13.35 18.21 6.65
N ILE A 67 13.52 17.35 7.66
CA ILE A 67 14.82 16.69 7.93
C ILE A 67 14.88 15.20 7.54
N PHE A 68 13.77 14.55 7.15
CA PHE A 68 13.77 13.09 6.92
C PHE A 68 13.64 12.70 5.43
N PRO A 69 14.74 12.29 4.76
CA PRO A 69 14.72 11.98 3.32
C PRO A 69 14.12 10.60 2.99
N GLU A 70 14.14 9.62 3.90
CA GLU A 70 13.56 8.28 3.67
C GLU A 70 12.75 7.79 4.87
N ILE A 71 11.49 7.46 4.62
CA ILE A 71 10.59 6.86 5.62
C ILE A 71 10.42 5.36 5.31
N SER A 72 10.98 4.50 6.17
CA SER A 72 10.83 3.05 6.06
C SER A 72 9.43 2.57 6.49
N GLU A 73 8.99 1.42 5.97
CA GLU A 73 7.72 0.79 6.40
C GLU A 73 7.73 0.44 7.90
N GLN A 74 8.89 0.06 8.43
CA GLN A 74 9.04 -0.20 9.85
C GLN A 74 8.78 1.08 10.67
N PHE A 75 9.37 2.20 10.27
CA PHE A 75 9.13 3.48 10.94
C PHE A 75 7.64 3.87 10.89
N LEU A 76 7.00 3.73 9.73
CA LEU A 76 5.55 3.99 9.60
C LEU A 76 4.73 3.13 10.55
N ARG A 77 5.05 1.85 10.68
CA ARG A 77 4.37 0.92 11.58
C ARG A 77 4.53 1.35 13.03
N GLU A 78 5.71 1.80 13.43
CA GLU A 78 5.95 2.27 14.79
C GLU A 78 5.20 3.56 15.08
N VAL A 79 5.20 4.51 14.15
CA VAL A 79 4.50 5.80 14.29
C VAL A 79 2.99 5.62 14.28
N PHE A 80 2.44 4.97 13.25
CA PHE A 80 1.00 4.82 13.08
C PHE A 80 0.37 3.76 13.98
N SER A 81 1.15 3.01 14.76
CA SER A 81 0.64 2.23 15.89
C SER A 81 0.73 2.98 17.22
N GLY A 82 1.39 4.14 17.27
CA GLY A 82 1.65 4.91 18.49
C GLY A 82 2.85 4.42 19.30
N LYS A 83 3.68 3.50 18.78
CA LYS A 83 4.91 3.04 19.44
C LYS A 83 5.95 4.17 19.50
N MET A 84 6.16 4.84 18.37
CA MET A 84 7.09 5.96 18.25
C MET A 84 6.33 7.27 18.44
N ARG A 85 6.76 8.08 19.41
CA ARG A 85 6.10 9.36 19.76
C ARG A 85 6.93 10.59 19.45
N HIS A 86 8.23 10.42 19.27
CA HIS A 86 9.14 11.50 19.00
C HIS A 86 9.86 11.24 17.69
N TRP A 87 10.02 12.29 16.91
CA TRP A 87 10.97 12.32 15.82
C TRP A 87 12.39 12.19 16.37
N PRO A 88 13.38 11.79 15.56
CA PRO A 88 14.78 11.71 16.01
C PRO A 88 15.36 13.04 16.51
N ASP A 89 14.74 14.18 16.17
CA ASP A 89 15.07 15.52 16.67
C ASP A 89 14.41 15.85 18.03
N GLY A 90 13.68 14.89 18.63
CA GLY A 90 12.99 15.04 19.91
C GLY A 90 11.61 15.68 19.84
N LYS A 91 11.15 16.16 18.67
CA LYS A 91 9.81 16.76 18.54
C LYS A 91 8.72 15.69 18.60
N LEU A 92 7.59 16.03 19.20
CA LEU A 92 6.41 15.15 19.23
C LEU A 92 5.87 14.88 17.82
N ILE A 93 5.59 13.62 17.53
CA ILE A 93 4.93 13.17 16.29
C ILE A 93 3.44 13.32 16.48
N LYS A 94 2.81 14.12 15.60
CA LYS A 94 1.36 14.28 15.56
C LYS A 94 0.79 13.47 14.40
N VAL A 95 0.21 12.32 14.71
CA VAL A 95 -0.35 11.44 13.69
C VAL A 95 -1.73 11.96 13.28
N VAL A 96 -1.92 12.20 11.98
CA VAL A 96 -3.19 12.60 11.39
C VAL A 96 -3.74 11.44 10.55
N VAL A 97 -5.00 11.07 10.76
CA VAL A 97 -5.66 9.94 10.10
C VAL A 97 -7.05 10.34 9.61
N LEU A 98 -7.51 9.70 8.54
CA LEU A 98 -8.92 9.71 8.17
C LEU A 98 -9.72 8.81 9.12
N LYS A 99 -11.04 8.93 9.06
CA LYS A 99 -11.97 8.03 9.77
C LYS A 99 -11.70 6.56 9.39
N SER A 100 -11.98 5.65 10.33
CA SER A 100 -11.69 4.22 10.21
C SER A 100 -12.45 3.49 9.09
N ASP A 101 -13.60 4.04 8.70
CA ASP A 101 -14.46 3.60 7.59
C ASP A 101 -13.95 4.05 6.23
N SER A 102 -12.97 4.97 6.17
CA SER A 102 -12.42 5.46 4.91
C SER A 102 -11.68 4.35 4.16
N PRO A 103 -12.00 4.10 2.88
CA PRO A 103 -11.25 3.16 2.04
C PRO A 103 -9.76 3.50 1.96
N LEU A 104 -9.42 4.79 1.94
CA LEU A 104 -8.03 5.25 1.91
C LEU A 104 -7.28 4.91 3.20
N HIS A 105 -7.94 5.04 4.36
CA HIS A 105 -7.34 4.65 5.65
C HIS A 105 -7.06 3.14 5.71
N GLN A 106 -8.03 2.34 5.29
CA GLN A 106 -7.89 0.87 5.26
C GLN A 106 -6.79 0.44 4.30
N ALA A 107 -6.77 1.00 3.09
CA ALA A 107 -5.74 0.75 2.09
C ALA A 107 -4.35 1.16 2.60
N PHE A 108 -4.22 2.31 3.29
CA PHE A 108 -2.96 2.73 3.88
C PHE A 108 -2.45 1.73 4.91
N ILE A 109 -3.30 1.29 5.83
CA ILE A 109 -2.92 0.31 6.86
C ILE A 109 -2.51 -1.03 6.23
N GLN A 110 -3.27 -1.51 5.26
CA GLN A 110 -2.99 -2.81 4.64
C GLN A 110 -1.75 -2.78 3.74
N LEU A 111 -1.62 -1.75 2.90
CA LEU A 111 -0.59 -1.69 1.87
C LEU A 111 0.74 -1.13 2.38
N ARG A 112 0.71 -0.10 3.25
CA ARG A 112 1.93 0.56 3.77
C ARG A 112 2.38 -0.02 5.09
N LEU A 113 1.43 -0.29 5.99
CA LEU A 113 1.77 -0.84 7.31
C LEU A 113 1.78 -2.36 7.27
N ARG A 114 1.28 -3.05 6.23
CA ARG A 114 1.20 -4.53 6.21
C ARG A 114 0.54 -5.09 7.46
N MET A 115 -0.53 -4.43 7.92
CA MET A 115 -1.28 -4.78 9.13
C MET A 115 -2.78 -4.73 8.84
N PHE A 116 -3.58 -5.26 9.76
CA PHE A 116 -5.03 -5.11 9.68
C PHE A 116 -5.53 -3.90 10.50
N PRO A 117 -6.56 -3.18 10.05
CA PRO A 117 -7.09 -2.00 10.75
C PRO A 117 -7.41 -2.24 12.23
N TYR A 118 -8.03 -3.37 12.56
CA TYR A 118 -8.36 -3.72 13.95
C TYR A 118 -7.11 -3.88 14.84
N GLN A 119 -5.98 -4.34 14.28
CA GLN A 119 -4.73 -4.49 15.02
C GLN A 119 -4.16 -3.12 15.37
N VAL A 120 -4.15 -2.21 14.40
CA VAL A 120 -3.69 -0.83 14.60
C VAL A 120 -4.57 -0.12 15.64
N GLN A 121 -5.89 -0.24 15.54
CA GLN A 121 -6.83 0.32 16.52
C GLN A 121 -6.59 -0.25 17.93
N ARG A 122 -6.40 -1.57 18.05
CA ARG A 122 -6.12 -2.22 19.34
C ARG A 122 -4.82 -1.72 19.96
N LEU A 123 -3.77 -1.52 19.15
CA LEU A 123 -2.49 -0.97 19.59
C LEU A 123 -2.63 0.46 20.10
N TRP A 124 -3.41 1.29 19.41
CA TRP A 124 -3.75 2.64 19.88
C TRP A 124 -4.50 2.61 21.21
N ASN A 125 -5.60 1.84 21.29
CA ASN A 125 -6.40 1.74 22.52
C ASN A 125 -5.55 1.32 23.72
N LYS A 126 -4.67 0.31 23.55
CA LYS A 126 -3.75 -0.14 24.61
C LYS A 126 -2.84 1.00 25.10
N ARG A 127 -2.35 1.84 24.20
CA ARG A 127 -1.44 2.95 24.54
C ARG A 127 -2.18 4.13 25.16
N ILE A 128 -3.35 4.48 24.62
CA ILE A 128 -4.21 5.54 25.14
C ILE A 128 -4.66 5.20 26.57
N TYR A 129 -5.22 4.01 26.79
CA TYR A 129 -5.72 3.59 28.11
C TYR A 129 -4.64 3.42 29.17
N SER A 130 -3.38 3.27 28.76
CA SER A 130 -2.26 3.26 29.69
C SER A 130 -1.58 4.62 29.87
N GLY A 131 -2.15 5.69 29.30
CA GLY A 131 -1.60 7.05 29.37
C GLY A 131 -0.27 7.22 28.63
N ARG A 132 0.09 6.28 27.74
CA ARG A 132 1.39 6.26 27.05
C ARG A 132 1.37 6.93 25.69
N ALA A 133 0.22 7.23 25.12
CA ALA A 133 0.11 7.93 23.83
C ALA A 133 -1.15 8.80 23.76
N ASP A 134 -1.02 9.92 23.05
CA ASP A 134 -2.13 10.78 22.67
C ASP A 134 -2.80 10.22 21.41
N PRO A 135 -4.14 10.21 21.33
CA PRO A 135 -4.84 9.66 20.18
C PRO A 135 -4.47 10.40 18.88
N PRO A 136 -4.52 9.71 17.73
CA PRO A 136 -4.31 10.36 16.45
C PRO A 136 -5.42 11.37 16.16
N ILE A 137 -5.06 12.42 15.44
CA ILE A 137 -5.98 13.47 15.01
C ILE A 137 -6.81 12.93 13.84
N VAL A 138 -8.13 12.80 14.04
CA VAL A 138 -9.04 12.30 13.00
C VAL A 138 -9.57 13.46 12.16
N VAL A 139 -9.40 13.38 10.84
CA VAL A 139 -9.90 14.37 9.88
C VAL A 139 -11.00 13.79 8.99
N LYS A 140 -11.85 14.68 8.46
CA LYS A 140 -13.03 14.32 7.67
C LYS A 140 -12.73 13.93 6.22
N ASP A 141 -11.73 14.58 5.61
CA ASP A 141 -11.44 14.46 4.18
C ASP A 141 -9.97 14.74 3.87
N ILE A 142 -9.59 14.53 2.60
CA ILE A 142 -8.22 14.65 2.10
C ILE A 142 -7.72 16.10 2.16
N ASN A 143 -8.58 17.08 1.94
CA ASN A 143 -8.19 18.50 2.02
C ASN A 143 -7.89 18.91 3.45
N ALA A 144 -8.70 18.45 4.41
CA ALA A 144 -8.47 18.61 5.83
C ALA A 144 -7.19 17.89 6.27
N MET A 145 -6.91 16.68 5.76
CA MET A 145 -5.63 15.98 5.99
C MET A 145 -4.44 16.83 5.55
N ARG A 146 -4.47 17.34 4.32
CA ARG A 146 -3.40 18.18 3.76
C ARG A 146 -3.19 19.44 4.59
N ALA A 147 -4.26 20.18 4.86
CA ALA A 147 -4.21 21.41 5.66
C ALA A 147 -3.70 21.14 7.08
N MET A 148 -4.18 20.07 7.72
CA MET A 148 -3.79 19.73 9.09
C MET A 148 -2.31 19.36 9.19
N VAL A 149 -1.80 18.56 8.25
CA VAL A 149 -0.38 18.19 8.23
C VAL A 149 0.50 19.41 7.98
N LEU A 150 0.18 20.24 6.98
CA LEU A 150 0.98 21.42 6.64
C LEU A 150 1.00 22.49 7.74
N ASN A 151 -0.10 22.66 8.47
CA ASN A 151 -0.21 23.67 9.52
C ASN A 151 0.28 23.19 10.89
N THR A 152 0.58 21.89 11.03
CA THR A 152 0.97 21.30 12.31
C THR A 152 2.42 20.85 12.27
N PRO A 153 3.33 21.51 13.01
CA PRO A 153 4.73 21.09 13.09
C PRO A 153 4.85 19.65 13.63
N GLY A 154 5.66 18.83 12.97
CA GLY A 154 5.87 17.43 13.35
C GLY A 154 4.69 16.51 13.03
N ALA A 155 3.71 16.97 12.25
CA ALA A 155 2.62 16.13 11.80
C ALA A 155 3.02 15.18 10.67
N ILE A 156 2.40 14.00 10.68
CA ILE A 156 2.51 12.98 9.65
C ILE A 156 1.12 12.48 9.27
N GLY A 157 0.90 12.33 7.97
CA GLY A 157 -0.35 11.82 7.41
C GLY A 157 -0.11 11.10 6.09
N TYR A 158 -1.17 10.83 5.36
CA TYR A 158 -1.09 10.16 4.06
C TYR A 158 -2.17 10.69 3.11
N LEU A 159 -1.89 10.59 1.81
CA LEU A 159 -2.73 11.00 0.69
C LEU A 159 -2.87 9.84 -0.31
N PRO A 160 -3.86 9.91 -1.22
CA PRO A 160 -3.89 9.01 -2.37
C PRO A 160 -2.57 9.05 -3.15
N TYR A 161 -2.27 7.96 -3.84
CA TYR A 161 -1.15 7.94 -4.78
C TYR A 161 -1.33 9.01 -5.86
N GLY A 162 -0.26 9.74 -6.19
CA GLY A 162 -0.29 10.85 -7.16
C GLY A 162 -0.65 12.22 -6.57
N GLU A 163 -1.31 12.28 -5.41
CA GLU A 163 -1.68 13.55 -4.76
C GLU A 163 -0.62 14.09 -3.78
N GLY A 164 0.36 13.28 -3.38
CA GLY A 164 1.44 13.68 -2.47
C GLY A 164 2.68 14.25 -3.16
N LYS A 165 2.72 14.29 -4.49
CA LYS A 165 3.78 14.95 -5.27
C LYS A 165 3.48 16.45 -5.34
N ASN A 166 3.82 17.20 -4.31
CA ASN A 166 4.00 18.63 -4.48
C ASN A 166 5.14 18.82 -5.50
N LYS A 167 4.84 19.23 -6.73
CA LYS A 167 5.85 19.85 -7.59
C LYS A 167 6.31 21.11 -6.83
N PRO A 168 7.59 21.22 -6.40
CA PRO A 168 8.06 22.46 -5.79
C PRO A 168 7.90 23.58 -6.82
N GLY A 169 6.89 24.44 -6.66
CA GLY A 169 6.58 25.52 -7.60
C GLY A 169 5.14 25.63 -8.11
N GLN A 170 4.19 24.76 -7.74
CA GLN A 170 2.77 25.10 -7.95
C GLN A 170 2.32 26.15 -6.93
N LYS A 171 2.56 27.41 -7.29
CA LYS A 171 1.79 28.55 -6.83
C LYS A 171 0.32 28.15 -6.90
N LEU A 172 -0.35 28.14 -5.75
CA LEU A 172 -1.79 27.91 -5.63
C LEU A 172 -2.50 28.93 -6.53
N GLU A 173 -2.79 28.55 -7.77
CA GLU A 173 -3.63 29.37 -8.63
C GLU A 173 -5.06 29.29 -8.07
N MET A 174 -5.40 30.25 -7.22
CA MET A 174 -6.76 30.66 -6.89
C MET A 174 -7.55 31.17 -8.13
N LYS A 175 -7.20 30.73 -9.34
CA LYS A 175 -7.86 31.13 -10.60
C LYS A 175 -8.96 30.16 -11.04
N THR A 176 -8.99 28.93 -10.53
CA THR A 176 -9.94 27.92 -11.05
C THR A 176 -11.32 27.91 -10.37
N TYR A 177 -11.49 28.57 -9.21
CA TYR A 177 -12.80 28.60 -8.51
C TYR A 177 -13.59 29.91 -8.70
N ALA A 178 -12.98 30.96 -9.25
CA ALA A 178 -13.67 32.21 -9.57
C ALA A 178 -14.58 32.09 -10.82
N GLY A 179 -14.30 31.15 -11.73
CA GLY A 179 -15.06 30.98 -12.97
C GLY A 179 -16.39 30.23 -12.81
N LEU A 180 -16.61 29.52 -11.71
CA LEU A 180 -17.82 28.71 -11.51
C LEU A 180 -18.95 29.46 -10.80
N SER A 181 -18.66 30.54 -10.07
CA SER A 181 -19.71 31.41 -9.51
C SER A 181 -20.32 32.35 -10.56
N GLN A 182 -19.57 32.73 -11.60
CA GLN A 182 -20.10 33.57 -12.68
C GLN A 182 -21.02 32.79 -13.64
N ARG A 183 -20.77 31.49 -13.85
CA ARG A 183 -21.57 30.66 -14.78
C ARG A 183 -22.96 30.30 -14.24
N ARG A 184 -23.11 30.17 -12.91
CA ARG A 184 -24.41 29.90 -12.28
C ARG A 184 -25.37 31.10 -12.35
N ASN A 185 -24.84 32.33 -12.34
CA ASN A 185 -25.67 33.54 -12.46
C ASN A 185 -26.09 33.87 -13.89
N GLN A 186 -25.48 33.24 -14.92
CA GLN A 186 -25.87 33.42 -16.32
C GLN A 186 -26.83 32.36 -16.85
N LEU A 187 -27.03 31.26 -16.13
CA LEU A 187 -28.02 30.23 -16.47
C LEU A 187 -29.41 30.47 -15.86
N SER A 188 -29.56 31.50 -15.02
CA SER A 188 -30.85 31.90 -14.43
C SER A 188 -31.40 33.22 -14.96
N ALA A 189 -30.71 33.86 -15.91
CA ALA A 189 -31.11 35.15 -16.52
C ALA A 189 -31.41 35.03 -18.03
N GLY A 190 -31.53 33.81 -18.53
CA GLY A 190 -31.73 33.53 -19.95
C GLY A 190 -32.63 32.32 -20.16
N GLN A 191 -33.85 32.40 -19.64
CA GLN A 191 -35.08 31.79 -20.14
C GLN A 191 -36.28 32.26 -19.30
#